data_AF-A0A538J3N8-F1
#
_entry.id   AF-A0A538J3N8-F1
#
_cell.length_a   1.000
_cell.length_b   1.000
_cell.length_c   1.000
_cell.angle_alpha   90.00
_cell.angle_beta   90.00
_cell.angle_gamma   90.00
#
_symmetry.space_group_name_H-M   'P 1'
#
loop_
_entity.id
_entity.type
_entity.pdbx_description
1 polymer ?
#
loop_
_entity_poly.entity_id
_entity_poly.type
_entity_poly.pdbx_seq_one_letter_code
_entity_poly.pdbx_strand_id
1 'polypeptide(L)'
;MSSMDRLMPGGAKGAVVREDGSSAIRVELGELSFALPPTTPPEAVETIERLLGLIDGLADRTAQLHVALDSRVAIEQTKGILAERLGITPQEAFEVLRATARRRRLSLHALADAIVAGRAELD
;
A
#
# COMPACT_ATOMS: atom_id res chain seq x y z
N MET A 1 15.75 18.30 -32.60
CA MET A 1 15.06 17.29 -33.44
C MET A 1 15.41 15.94 -32.84
N SER A 2 14.58 15.47 -31.92
CA SER A 2 13.50 14.48 -32.13
C SER A 2 14.05 13.09 -31.84
N SER A 3 13.55 12.30 -30.89
CA SER A 3 12.16 12.19 -30.48
C SER A 3 12.03 11.87 -28.99
N MET A 4 10.92 12.36 -28.44
CA MET A 4 10.36 12.03 -27.14
C MET A 4 10.14 10.53 -27.04
N ASP A 5 10.95 9.85 -26.23
CA ASP A 5 10.71 8.47 -25.86
C ASP A 5 9.53 8.46 -24.87
N ARG A 6 8.37 8.09 -25.39
CA ARG A 6 7.11 8.09 -24.68
C ARG A 6 7.18 6.98 -23.63
N LEU A 7 7.32 7.39 -22.36
CA LEU A 7 7.31 6.54 -21.17
C LEU A 7 6.06 5.63 -21.18
N MET A 8 6.24 4.36 -21.53
CA MET A 8 5.27 3.30 -21.25
C MET A 8 5.61 2.67 -19.89
N PRO A 9 4.63 2.30 -19.06
CA PRO A 9 4.90 1.69 -17.77
C PRO A 9 5.31 0.23 -17.99
N GLY A 10 6.54 -0.12 -17.63
CA GLY A 10 7.03 -1.50 -17.46
C GLY A 10 7.35 -2.26 -18.74
N GLY A 11 8.52 -2.00 -19.36
CA GLY A 11 9.04 -2.82 -20.45
C GLY A 11 10.54 -3.04 -20.32
N ALA A 12 10.98 -4.29 -20.53
CA ALA A 12 12.39 -4.70 -20.55
C ALA A 12 13.29 -3.67 -21.26
N LYS A 13 14.25 -3.12 -20.52
CA LYS A 13 15.09 -2.02 -20.98
C LYS A 13 16.44 -2.52 -21.47
N GLY A 14 16.44 -3.14 -22.65
CA GLY A 14 17.62 -3.37 -23.47
C GLY A 14 18.71 -4.29 -22.87
N ALA A 15 19.64 -4.72 -23.75
CA ALA A 15 20.81 -5.48 -23.34
C ALA A 15 21.81 -4.55 -22.64
N VAL A 16 22.26 -4.95 -21.44
CA VAL A 16 23.29 -4.27 -20.67
C VAL A 16 24.54 -5.13 -20.67
N VAL A 17 25.64 -4.60 -21.18
CA VAL A 17 26.95 -5.26 -21.15
C VAL A 17 27.58 -5.00 -19.79
N ARG A 18 27.90 -6.07 -19.06
CA ARG A 18 28.61 -6.04 -17.77
C ARG A 18 30.11 -5.77 -17.98
N GLU A 19 30.79 -5.28 -16.94
CA GLU A 19 32.23 -4.95 -16.97
C GLU A 19 33.12 -6.17 -17.30
N ASP A 20 32.61 -7.39 -17.12
CA ASP A 20 33.25 -8.66 -17.46
C ASP A 20 33.06 -9.09 -18.93
N GLY A 21 32.38 -8.29 -19.75
CA GLY A 21 32.08 -8.58 -21.16
C GLY A 21 30.83 -9.45 -21.37
N SER A 22 30.13 -9.85 -20.30
CA SER A 22 28.88 -10.61 -20.39
C SER A 22 27.69 -9.69 -20.69
N SER A 23 26.89 -10.03 -21.71
CA SER A 23 25.64 -9.32 -21.99
C SER A 23 24.55 -9.81 -21.02
N ALA A 24 23.67 -8.93 -20.55
CA ALA A 24 22.55 -9.30 -19.70
C ALA A 24 21.28 -8.55 -20.11
N ILE A 25 20.12 -9.19 -19.99
CA ILE A 25 18.83 -8.52 -20.20
C ILE A 25 18.47 -7.82 -18.89
N ARG A 26 18.37 -6.49 -18.91
CA ARG A 26 17.91 -5.74 -17.73
C ARG A 26 16.39 -5.69 -17.72
N VAL A 27 15.80 -6.13 -16.62
CA VAL A 27 14.38 -6.01 -16.33
C VAL A 27 14.21 -5.03 -15.18
N GLU A 28 13.36 -4.02 -15.38
CA GLU A 28 13.01 -2.99 -14.40
C GLU A 28 11.52 -3.10 -14.12
N LEU A 29 11.16 -3.29 -12.85
CA LEU A 29 9.76 -3.39 -12.44
C LEU A 29 9.59 -2.77 -11.05
N GLY A 30 8.92 -1.62 -10.98
CA GLY A 30 8.87 -0.80 -9.76
C GLY A 30 10.26 -0.34 -9.32
N GLU A 31 10.62 -0.63 -8.07
CA GLU A 31 11.97 -0.37 -7.53
C GLU A 31 12.95 -1.53 -7.74
N LEU A 32 12.49 -2.67 -8.28
CA LEU A 32 13.33 -3.84 -8.51
C LEU A 32 14.04 -3.73 -9.87
N SER A 33 15.36 -3.89 -9.84
CA SER A 33 16.20 -4.02 -11.04
C SER A 33 17.00 -5.31 -10.95
N PHE A 34 16.87 -6.17 -11.94
CA PHE A 34 17.65 -7.39 -12.03
C PHE A 34 18.12 -7.65 -13.46
N ALA A 35 19.18 -8.44 -13.56
CA ALA A 35 19.85 -8.71 -14.83
C ALA A 35 19.79 -10.22 -15.10
N LEU A 36 19.07 -10.59 -16.15
CA LEU A 36 18.94 -11.96 -16.63
C LEU A 36 20.09 -12.29 -17.59
N PRO A 37 20.51 -13.56 -17.69
CA PRO A 37 21.43 -13.99 -18.74
C PRO A 37 20.92 -13.59 -20.14
N PRO A 38 21.82 -13.33 -21.10
CA PRO A 38 21.42 -12.94 -22.45
C PRO A 38 20.83 -14.12 -23.23
N THR A 39 21.07 -15.35 -22.75
CA THR A 39 20.53 -16.60 -23.28
C THR A 39 19.13 -16.91 -22.74
N THR A 40 18.55 -16.05 -21.89
CA THR A 40 17.21 -16.27 -21.38
C THR A 40 16.21 -16.19 -22.52
N PRO A 41 15.39 -17.25 -22.75
CA PRO A 41 14.39 -17.25 -23.81
C PRO A 41 13.38 -16.11 -23.64
N PRO A 42 12.92 -15.47 -24.72
CA PRO A 42 11.92 -14.40 -24.64
C PRO A 42 10.65 -14.81 -23.88
N GLU A 43 10.15 -16.04 -24.06
CA GLU A 43 8.96 -16.50 -23.30
C GLU A 43 9.20 -16.57 -21.78
N ALA A 44 10.44 -16.84 -21.37
CA ALA A 44 10.81 -16.88 -19.96
C ALA A 44 10.85 -15.47 -19.38
N VAL A 45 11.36 -14.49 -20.15
CA VAL A 45 11.35 -13.07 -19.75
C VAL A 45 9.91 -12.58 -19.57
N GLU A 46 9.02 -12.84 -20.53
CA GLU A 46 7.60 -12.46 -20.45
C GLU A 46 6.91 -13.10 -19.23
N THR A 47 7.19 -14.38 -18.97
CA THR A 47 6.64 -15.08 -17.80
C THR A 47 7.13 -14.45 -16.50
N ILE A 48 8.41 -14.10 -16.42
CA ILE A 48 8.99 -13.44 -15.24
C ILE A 48 8.34 -12.07 -15.03
N GLU A 49 8.22 -11.24 -16.08
CA GLU A 49 7.55 -9.93 -15.99
C GLU A 49 6.11 -10.07 -15.49
N ARG A 50 5.36 -11.05 -16.01
CA ARG A 50 4.00 -11.33 -15.58
C ARG A 50 3.92 -11.78 -14.12
N LEU A 51 4.79 -12.70 -13.70
CA LEU A 51 4.84 -13.18 -12.31
C LEU A 51 5.17 -12.06 -11.34
N LEU A 52 6.11 -11.19 -11.70
CA LEU A 52 6.48 -10.04 -10.88
C LEU A 52 5.34 -9.02 -10.76
N GLY A 53 4.65 -8.71 -11.87
CA GLY A 53 3.45 -7.86 -11.82
C GLY A 53 2.33 -8.45 -10.94
N LEU A 54 2.20 -9.78 -10.89
CA LEU A 54 1.27 -10.44 -9.96
C LEU A 54 1.72 -10.29 -8.50
N ILE A 55 3.02 -10.43 -8.21
CA ILE A 55 3.57 -10.27 -6.86
C ILE A 55 3.35 -8.84 -6.35
N ASP A 56 3.61 -7.83 -7.18
CA ASP A 56 3.39 -6.43 -6.82
C ASP A 56 1.92 -6.16 -6.50
N GLY A 57 0.99 -6.65 -7.34
CA GLY A 57 -0.44 -6.51 -7.08
C GLY A 57 -0.89 -7.20 -5.79
N LEU A 58 -0.30 -8.35 -5.45
CA LEU A 58 -0.56 -9.04 -4.19
C LEU A 58 0.01 -8.29 -2.99
N ALA A 59 1.21 -7.72 -3.11
CA ALA A 59 1.84 -6.92 -2.07
C ALA A 59 1.00 -5.66 -1.77
N ASP A 60 0.57 -4.93 -2.80
CA ASP A 60 -0.30 -3.76 -2.67
C ASP A 60 -1.62 -4.11 -1.98
N ARG A 61 -2.26 -5.22 -2.40
CA ARG A 61 -3.52 -5.65 -1.79
C ARG A 61 -3.33 -6.01 -0.32
N THR A 62 -2.24 -6.69 0.01
CA THR A 62 -1.91 -7.07 1.39
C THR A 62 -1.69 -5.82 2.24
N ALA A 63 -0.95 -4.83 1.75
CA ALA A 63 -0.75 -3.57 2.44
C ALA A 63 -2.08 -2.83 2.70
N GLN A 64 -2.94 -2.73 1.69
CA GLN A 64 -4.27 -2.11 1.84
C GLN A 64 -5.15 -2.84 2.88
N LEU A 65 -5.10 -4.17 2.90
CA LEU A 65 -5.84 -4.97 3.88
C LEU A 65 -5.31 -4.78 5.29
N HIS A 66 -3.98 -4.74 5.49
CA HIS A 66 -3.40 -4.43 6.79
C HIS A 66 -3.85 -3.06 7.31
N VAL A 67 -3.76 -2.01 6.47
CA VAL A 67 -4.25 -0.67 6.85
C VAL A 67 -5.74 -0.69 7.22
N ALA A 68 -6.57 -1.44 6.49
CA ALA A 68 -8.00 -1.57 6.79
C ALA A 68 -8.26 -2.33 8.11
N LEU A 69 -7.48 -3.38 8.40
CA LEU A 69 -7.59 -4.15 9.64
C LEU A 69 -7.16 -3.33 10.85
N ASP A 70 -6.03 -2.62 10.77
CA ASP A 70 -5.53 -1.78 11.85
C ASP A 70 -6.53 -0.66 12.19
N SER A 71 -7.09 -0.03 11.16
CA SER A 71 -8.16 0.96 11.33
C SER A 71 -9.40 0.39 12.01
N ARG A 72 -9.79 -0.84 11.67
CA ARG A 72 -10.94 -1.51 12.31
C ARG A 72 -10.70 -1.77 13.79
N VAL A 73 -9.50 -2.22 14.17
CA VAL A 73 -9.16 -2.50 15.57
C VAL A 73 -9.30 -1.23 16.41
N ALA A 74 -8.68 -0.13 15.98
CA ALA A 74 -8.74 1.14 16.71
C ALA A 74 -10.17 1.69 16.85
N ILE A 75 -10.98 1.59 15.78
CA ILE A 75 -12.37 2.03 15.79
C ILE A 75 -13.21 1.18 16.77
N GLU A 76 -13.07 -0.14 16.75
CA GLU A 76 -13.82 -1.02 17.66
C GLU A 76 -13.40 -0.83 19.13
N GLN A 77 -12.11 -0.66 19.40
CA GLN A 77 -11.62 -0.32 20.75
C GLN A 77 -12.18 1.02 21.22
N THR A 78 -12.17 2.04 20.36
CA THR A 78 -12.74 3.35 20.68
C THR A 78 -14.23 3.25 20.96
N LYS A 79 -14.99 2.50 20.16
CA LYS A 79 -16.42 2.26 20.43
C LYS A 79 -16.63 1.65 21.81
N GLY A 80 -15.81 0.68 22.21
CA GLY A 80 -15.86 0.09 23.55
C GLY A 80 -15.60 1.11 24.65
N ILE A 81 -14.52 1.89 24.54
CA ILE A 81 -14.16 2.95 25.50
C ILE A 81 -15.29 3.98 25.63
N LEU A 82 -15.86 4.42 24.52
CA LEU A 82 -16.91 5.44 24.50
C LEU A 82 -18.25 4.89 25.01
N ALA A 83 -18.60 3.65 24.64
CA ALA A 83 -19.80 2.97 25.13
C ALA A 83 -19.78 2.84 26.65
N GLU A 84 -18.64 2.41 27.21
CA GLU A 84 -18.44 2.31 28.66
C GLU A 84 -18.53 3.69 29.33
N ARG A 85 -17.76 4.67 28.84
CA ARG A 85 -17.67 6.01 29.47
C ARG A 85 -18.98 6.79 29.43
N LEU A 86 -19.74 6.66 28.36
CA LEU A 86 -20.97 7.43 28.15
C LEU A 86 -22.23 6.64 28.55
N GLY A 87 -22.10 5.34 28.87
CA GLY A 87 -23.25 4.48 29.16
C GLY A 87 -24.18 4.28 27.97
N ILE A 88 -23.62 4.24 26.75
CA ILE A 88 -24.37 4.15 25.49
C ILE A 88 -24.03 2.86 24.74
N THR A 89 -24.82 2.53 23.71
CA THR A 89 -24.54 1.37 22.85
C THR A 89 -23.29 1.59 21.99
N PRO A 90 -22.61 0.51 21.55
CA PRO A 90 -21.50 0.62 20.60
C PRO A 90 -21.88 1.32 19.28
N GLN A 91 -23.15 1.24 18.88
CA GLN A 91 -23.66 1.91 17.68
C GLN A 91 -23.75 3.42 17.89
N GLU A 92 -24.29 3.87 19.03
CA GLU A 92 -24.33 5.29 19.39
C GLU A 92 -22.92 5.86 19.58
N ALA A 93 -22.02 5.10 20.21
CA ALA A 93 -20.61 5.47 20.34
C ALA A 93 -19.94 5.70 18.99
N PHE A 94 -20.25 4.88 17.99
CA PHE A 94 -19.74 5.07 16.63
C PHE A 94 -20.29 6.36 15.98
N GLU A 95 -21.57 6.68 16.17
CA GLU A 95 -22.15 7.92 15.66
C GLU A 95 -21.53 9.16 16.34
N VAL A 96 -21.29 9.11 17.64
CA VAL A 96 -20.58 10.18 18.39
C VAL A 96 -19.16 10.35 17.87
N LEU A 97 -18.42 9.25 17.69
CA LEU A 97 -17.07 9.27 17.14
C LEU A 97 -17.07 9.91 15.74
N ARG A 98 -18.02 9.52 14.88
CA ARG A 98 -18.16 10.03 13.51
C ARG A 98 -18.53 11.51 13.47
N ALA A 99 -19.44 11.95 14.34
CA ALA A 99 -19.81 13.35 14.46
C ALA A 99 -18.62 14.20 14.93
N THR A 100 -17.87 13.72 15.91
CA THR A 100 -16.67 14.39 16.45
C THR A 100 -15.56 14.48 15.42
N ALA A 101 -15.28 13.40 14.69
CA ALA A 101 -14.30 13.39 13.60
C ALA A 101 -14.65 14.43 12.53
N ARG A 102 -15.92 14.50 12.12
CA ARG A 102 -16.41 15.52 11.16
C ARG A 102 -16.25 16.94 11.71
N ARG A 103 -16.66 17.20 12.96
CA ARG A 103 -16.53 18.51 13.61
C ARG A 103 -15.07 18.98 13.68
N ARG A 104 -14.14 18.05 13.97
CA ARG A 104 -12.70 18.32 14.08
C ARG A 104 -11.95 18.22 12.76
N ARG A 105 -12.62 17.87 11.65
CA ARG A 105 -12.01 17.62 10.32
C ARG A 105 -10.86 16.60 10.38
N LEU A 106 -11.01 15.58 11.22
CA LEU A 106 -10.07 14.46 11.34
C LEU A 106 -10.62 13.23 10.61
N SER A 107 -9.72 12.35 10.16
CA SER A 107 -10.14 11.01 9.76
C SER A 107 -10.65 10.25 10.99
N LEU A 108 -11.62 9.36 10.76
CA LEU A 108 -12.18 8.54 11.84
C LEU A 108 -11.11 7.71 12.54
N HIS A 109 -10.17 7.18 11.75
CA HIS A 109 -9.02 6.42 12.23
C HIS A 109 -8.09 7.28 13.09
N ALA A 110 -7.69 8.47 12.64
CA ALA A 110 -6.79 9.32 13.41
C ALA A 110 -7.41 9.74 14.77
N LEU A 111 -8.72 10.00 14.80
CA LEU A 111 -9.41 10.28 16.05
C LEU A 111 -9.50 9.04 16.96
N ALA A 112 -9.84 7.88 16.39
CA ALA A 112 -9.88 6.62 17.14
C ALA A 112 -8.52 6.28 17.75
N ASP A 113 -7.43 6.36 16.99
CA ASP A 113 -6.06 6.14 17.48
C ASP A 113 -5.69 7.11 18.59
N ALA A 114 -6.08 8.38 18.46
CA ALA A 114 -5.82 9.38 19.49
C ALA A 114 -6.60 9.07 20.78
N ILE A 115 -7.83 8.58 20.69
CA ILE A 115 -8.64 8.19 21.87
C ILE A 115 -8.05 6.94 22.53
N VAL A 116 -7.74 5.89 21.74
CA VAL A 116 -7.13 4.65 22.25
C VAL A 116 -5.80 4.93 22.95
N ALA A 117 -4.98 5.83 22.40
CA ALA A 117 -3.72 6.23 23.00
C ALA A 117 -3.86 7.25 24.15
N GLY A 118 -5.08 7.63 24.54
CA GLY A 118 -5.33 8.61 25.61
C GLY A 118 -4.88 10.04 25.28
N ARG A 119 -4.68 10.37 24.00
CA ARG A 119 -4.25 11.69 23.52
C ARG A 119 -5.42 12.60 23.12
N ALA A 120 -6.63 12.07 23.05
CA ALA A 120 -7.83 12.84 22.72
C ALA A 120 -9.03 12.37 23.53
N GLU A 121 -9.91 13.31 23.87
CA GLU A 121 -11.21 13.06 24.49
C GLU A 121 -12.34 13.57 23.58
N LEU A 122 -13.57 13.16 23.88
CA LEU A 122 -14.76 13.75 23.29
C LEU A 122 -15.08 15.02 24.07
N ASP A 123 -14.90 16.19 23.46
CA ASP A 123 -15.38 17.47 24.05
C ASP A 123 -16.88 17.64 23.86
#